data_AF-A0A3D1HZ10-F1
#
_entry.id   AF-A0A3D1HZ10-F1
#
_cell.length_a   1.000
_cell.length_b   1.000
_cell.length_c   1.000
_cell.angle_alpha   90.00
_cell.angle_beta   90.00
_cell.angle_gamma   90.00
#
_symmetry.space_group_name_H-M   'P 1'
#
loop_
_entity.id
_entity.type
_entity.pdbx_description
1 polymer ?
#
loop_
_entity_poly.entity_id
_entity_poly.type
_entity_poly.pdbx_seq_one_letter_code
_entity_poly.pdbx_strand_id
1 'polypeptide(L)' 'MAAFKDKKNGSWYVQFRYTDWRGERQQKLKRGFSTKKEAQA' A
#
# COMPACT_ATOMS: atom_id res chain seq x y z
N MET A 1 -1.92 7.58 3.67
CA MET A 1 -1.54 6.22 3.25
C MET A 1 -0.88 5.53 4.42
N ALA A 2 -1.31 4.32 4.79
CA ALA A 2 -0.66 3.54 5.85
C ALA A 2 0.35 2.57 5.20
N ALA A 3 1.63 2.73 5.53
CA ALA A 3 2.69 1.81 5.12
C ALA A 3 2.83 0.72 6.18
N PHE A 4 2.68 -0.52 5.77
CA PHE A 4 2.73 -1.68 6.65
C PHE A 4 4.00 -2.48 6.36
N LYS A 5 4.61 -3.01 7.42
CA LYS A 5 5.80 -3.87 7.30
C LYS A 5 5.35 -5.31 7.24
N ASP A 6 5.80 -6.03 6.22
CA ASP A 6 5.57 -7.46 6.11
C ASP A 6 6.54 -8.18 7.06
N LYS A 7 5.99 -8.92 8.04
CA LYS A 7 6.79 -9.56 9.09
C LYS A 7 7.62 -10.74 8.57
N LYS A 8 7.25 -11.33 7.43
CA LYS A 8 7.96 -12.49 6.86
C LYS A 8 9.19 -12.11 6.05
N ASN A 9 9.10 -11.08 5.21
CA ASN A 9 10.16 -10.75 4.25
C ASN A 9 10.87 -9.42 4.55
N GLY A 10 10.46 -8.70 5.61
CA GLY A 10 10.99 -7.38 5.94
C GLY A 10 10.63 -6.29 4.94
N SER A 11 9.97 -6.64 3.83
CA SER A 11 9.50 -5.72 2.79
C SER A 11 8.33 -4.88 3.27
N TRP A 12 8.19 -3.70 2.69
CA TRP A 12 7.09 -2.77 2.97
C TRP A 12 6.02 -2.90 1.89
N TYR A 13 4.77 -2.75 2.32
CA TYR A 13 3.61 -2.70 1.44
C TYR A 13 2.67 -1.58 1.85
N VAL A 14 1.88 -1.13 0.89
CA VAL A 14 0.92 -0.05 1.07
C VAL A 14 -0.43 -0.51 0.56
N GLN A 15 -1.44 -0.33 1.39
CA GLN A 15 -2.83 -0.52 1.01
C GLN A 15 -3.48 0.84 0.86
N PHE A 16 -4.08 1.07 -0.31
CA PHE A 16 -4.89 2.25 -0.59
C PHE A 16 -6.29 1.82 -0.97
N ARG A 17 -7.26 2.56 -0.46
CA ARG A 17 -8.66 2.44 -0.83
C ARG A 17 -9.03 3.76 -1.47
N TYR A 18 -9.62 3.71 -2.65
CA TYR A 18 -10.15 4.89 -3.31
C TYR A 18 -11.52 4.55 -3.88
N THR A 19 -12.38 5.55 -3.90
CA THR A 19 -13.64 5.48 -4.62
C THR A 19 -13.35 5.97 -6.03
N ASP A 20 -13.71 5.17 -7.04
CA ASP A 20 -13.64 5.66 -8.40
C ASP A 20 -14.75 6.69 -8.66
N TRP A 21 -14.71 7.33 -9.83
CA TRP A 21 -15.72 8.31 -10.24
C TRP A 21 -17.10 7.68 -10.51
N ARG A 22 -17.20 6.35 -10.54
CA ARG A 22 -18.44 5.58 -10.70
C ARG A 22 -19.04 5.13 -9.36
N GLY A 23 -18.36 5.41 -8.23
CA GLY A 23 -18.80 5.05 -6.89
C GLY A 23 -18.31 3.67 -6.41
N GLU A 24 -17.54 2.95 -7.21
CA GLU A 24 -16.97 1.66 -6.81
C GLU A 24 -15.79 1.85 -5.86
N ARG A 25 -15.82 1.13 -4.75
CA ARG A 25 -14.72 1.12 -3.78
C ARG A 25 -13.66 0.14 -4.25
N GLN A 26 -12.55 0.68 -4.74
CA GLN A 26 -11.43 -0.11 -5.19
C GLN A 26 -10.35 -0.18 -4.12
N GLN A 27 -9.84 -1.39 -3.91
CA GLN A 27 -8.70 -1.64 -3.05
C GLN A 27 -7.49 -1.98 -3.91
N LYS A 28 -6.42 -1.19 -3.76
CA LYS A 28 -5.17 -1.40 -4.46
C LYS A 28 -4.06 -1.65 -3.45
N LEU A 29 -3.22 -2.64 -3.74
CA LEU A 29 -2.11 -3.04 -2.90
C LEU A 29 -0.83 -2.95 -3.72
N LYS A 30 0.12 -2.13 -3.28
CA LYS A 30 1.49 -2.16 -3.79
C LYS A 30 2.39 -2.80 -2.76
N ARG A 31 3.22 -3.74 -3.19
CA ARG A 31 4.15 -4.52 -2.36
C ARG A 31 5.53 -4.53 -2.99
N GLY A 32 6.56 -4.79 -2.18
CA GLY A 32 7.94 -4.93 -2.65
C GLY A 32 8.81 -3.68 -2.44
N PHE A 33 8.38 -2.76 -1.58
CA PHE A 33 9.22 -1.62 -1.21
C PHE A 33 10.30 -2.08 -0.22
N SER A 34 11.55 -1.69 -0.47
CA SER A 34 12.68 -2.01 0.39
C SER A 34 12.65 -1.16 1.67
N THR A 35 12.16 0.07 1.57
CA THR A 35 12.13 1.02 2.69
C THR A 35 10.73 1.57 2.98
N LYS A 36 10.51 1.96 4.25
CA LYS A 36 9.28 2.66 4.67
C LYS A 36 9.09 3.97 3.92
N LYS A 37 10.19 4.67 3.60
CA LYS A 37 10.18 5.96 2.93
C LYS A 37 9.66 5.82 1.49
N GLU A 38 10.08 4.80 0.75
CA GLU A 38 9.55 4.49 -0.59
C GLU A 38 8.08 4.04 -0.55
N ALA A 39 7.64 3.41 0.53
CA ALA A 39 6.25 3.03 0.72
C ALA A 39 5.36 4.22 1.14
N GLN A 40 5.92 5.34 1.59
CA GLN A 40 5.17 6.48 2.12
C GLN A 40 5.19 7.70 1.19
N ALA A 41 6.14 7.76 0.25
CA ALA A 41 6.21 8.74 -0.83
C ALA A 41 5.28 8.37 -2.00
#